data_AF-A0A7U3D1C5-F1
#
_entry.id   AF-A0A7U3D1C5-F1
#
_cell.length_a   1.000
_cell.length_b   1.000
_cell.length_c   1.000
_cell.angle_alpha   90.00
_cell.angle_beta   90.00
_cell.angle_gamma   90.00
#
_symmetry.space_group_name_H-M   'P 1'
#
loop_
_entity.id
_entity.type
_entity.pdbx_description
1 polymer ?
#
loop_
_entity_poly.entity_id
_entity_poly.type
_entity_poly.pdbx_seq_one_letter_code
_entity_poly.pdbx_strand_id
1 'polypeptide(L)' 'MDYEQAKSEVSRIIRHYNNERRHPSLHYLTPIQYYMGNPEVLLVIREAEIEKERALKREENMTRRKGGETTGTVS' A
#
# COMPACT_ATOMS: atom_id res chain seq x y z
N MET A 1 -36.40 4.49 9.50
CA MET A 1 -35.33 3.51 9.74
C MET A 1 -35.69 2.78 11.02
N ASP A 2 -35.83 1.46 10.96
CA ASP A 2 -36.11 0.65 12.15
C ASP A 2 -34.81 0.34 12.92
N TYR A 3 -34.92 -0.04 14.20
CA TYR A 3 -33.79 -0.29 15.10
C TYR A 3 -32.80 -1.31 14.52
N GLU A 4 -33.28 -2.43 13.98
CA GLU A 4 -32.41 -3.46 13.41
C GLU A 4 -31.69 -2.97 12.14
N GLN A 5 -32.35 -2.13 11.34
CA GLN A 5 -31.72 -1.49 10.18
C GLN A 5 -30.60 -0.53 10.62
N ALA A 6 -30.85 0.29 11.63
CA ALA A 6 -29.85 1.20 12.18
C ALA A 6 -28.63 0.45 12.73
N LYS A 7 -28.87 -0.63 13.48
CA LYS A 7 -27.82 -1.50 14.02
C LYS A 7 -26.98 -2.16 12.92
N SER A 8 -27.62 -2.61 11.84
CA SER A 8 -26.94 -3.19 10.68
C SER A 8 -26.02 -2.17 10.00
N GLU A 9 -26.53 -0.95 9.75
CA GLU A 9 -25.73 0.11 9.11
C GLU A 9 -24.54 0.54 9.97
N VAL A 10 -24.73 0.71 11.27
CA VAL A 10 -23.63 1.02 12.20
C VAL A 10 -22.60 -0.10 12.19
N SER A 11 -23.04 -1.36 12.22
CA SER A 11 -22.13 -2.52 12.18
C SER A 11 -21.33 -2.57 10.89
N ARG A 12 -21.94 -2.21 9.76
CA ARG A 12 -21.27 -2.10 8.45
C ARG A 12 -20.20 -1.02 8.47
N ILE A 13 -20.50 0.16 9.00
CA ILE A 13 -19.55 1.27 9.10
C ILE A 13 -18.36 0.91 9.99
N ILE A 14 -18.61 0.33 11.16
CA ILE A 14 -17.55 -0.10 12.09
C ILE A 14 -16.65 -1.15 11.43
N ARG A 15 -17.24 -2.13 10.74
CA ARG A 15 -16.47 -3.15 10.03
C ARG A 15 -15.56 -2.53 8.98
N HIS A 16 -16.09 -1.63 8.15
CA HIS A 16 -15.31 -0.95 7.12
C HIS A 16 -14.18 -0.12 7.73
N TYR A 17 -14.47 0.65 8.79
CA TYR A 17 -13.46 1.44 9.50
C TYR A 17 -12.32 0.55 10.03
N ASN A 18 -12.65 -0.56 10.70
CA ASN A 18 -11.66 -1.40 11.34
C ASN A 18 -10.83 -2.27 10.37
N ASN A 19 -11.43 -2.70 9.25
CA ASN A 19 -10.84 -3.72 8.39
C ASN A 19 -10.32 -3.18 7.05
N GLU A 20 -10.87 -2.07 6.55
CA GLU A 20 -10.59 -1.61 5.19
C GLU A 20 -9.96 -0.22 5.17
N ARG A 21 -10.36 0.66 6.09
CA ARG A 21 -9.85 2.03 6.11
C ARG A 21 -8.39 2.07 6.57
N ARG A 22 -7.52 2.59 5.72
CA ARG A 22 -6.11 2.87 6.02
C ARG A 22 -5.97 4.26 6.62
N HIS A 23 -5.25 4.38 7.74
CA HIS A 23 -5.10 5.65 8.45
C HIS A 23 -3.69 6.21 8.35
N PRO A 24 -3.48 7.46 7.91
CA PRO A 24 -2.15 8.08 7.86
C PRO A 24 -1.44 8.07 9.23
N SER A 25 -2.19 8.30 10.31
CA SER A 25 -1.68 8.26 11.69
C SER A 25 -1.28 6.85 12.15
N LEU A 26 -1.73 5.80 11.45
CA LEU A 26 -1.36 4.40 11.68
C LEU A 26 -0.43 3.88 10.58
N HIS A 27 0.37 4.76 9.97
CA HIS A 27 1.27 4.42 8.86
C HIS A 27 0.55 3.72 7.67
N TYR A 28 -0.71 4.08 7.44
CA TYR A 28 -1.62 3.47 6.44
C TYR A 28 -1.91 1.97 6.67
N LEU A 29 -1.78 1.49 7.90
CA LEU A 29 -2.38 0.24 8.36
C LEU A 29 -3.86 0.47 8.70
N THR A 30 -4.64 -0.62 8.70
CA THR A 30 -6.02 -0.61 9.22
C THR A 30 -6.01 -0.71 10.75
N PRO A 31 -7.07 -0.27 11.45
CA PRO A 31 -7.11 -0.35 12.90
C PRO A 31 -6.87 -1.76 13.44
N ILE A 32 -7.43 -2.80 12.78
CA ILE A 32 -7.22 -4.18 13.21
C ILE A 32 -5.75 -4.61 13.04
N GLN A 33 -5.09 -4.20 11.96
CA GLN A 33 -3.67 -4.50 11.73
C GLN A 33 -2.76 -3.83 12.77
N TYR A 34 -3.09 -2.61 13.17
CA TYR A 34 -2.28 -1.84 14.10
C TYR A 34 -2.49 -2.27 15.56
N TYR A 35 -3.74 -2.36 16.02
CA TYR A 35 -4.03 -2.62 17.43
C TYR A 35 -4.10 -4.11 17.80
N MET A 36 -4.47 -4.98 16.85
CA MET A 36 -4.62 -6.42 17.10
C MET A 36 -3.58 -7.27 16.35
N GLY A 37 -2.78 -6.66 15.48
CA GLY A 37 -1.71 -7.32 14.74
C GLY A 37 -0.33 -7.06 15.33
N ASN A 38 0.69 -7.22 14.49
CA ASN A 38 2.06 -6.82 14.79
C ASN A 38 2.47 -5.74 13.76
N PRO A 39 2.24 -4.45 14.07
CA PRO A 39 2.45 -3.37 13.11
C PRO A 39 3.92 -3.26 12.67
N GLU A 40 4.88 -3.55 13.55
CA GLU A 40 6.31 -3.50 13.24
C GLU A 40 6.66 -4.47 12.11
N VAL A 41 6.19 -5.71 12.20
CA VAL A 41 6.42 -6.73 11.16
C VAL A 41 5.77 -6.33 9.83
N LEU A 42 4.52 -5.85 9.86
CA LEU A 42 3.81 -5.44 8.65
C LEU A 42 4.50 -4.27 7.94
N LEU A 43 5.04 -3.32 8.70
CA LEU A 43 5.79 -2.20 8.16
C LEU A 43 7.11 -2.63 7.53
N VAL A 44 7.83 -3.57 8.15
CA VAL A 44 9.06 -4.13 7.58
C VAL A 44 8.79 -4.84 6.26
N ILE A 45 7.75 -5.67 6.18
CA ILE A 45 7.34 -6.34 4.94
C ILE A 45 7.04 -5.30 3.84
N ARG A 46 6.27 -4.26 4.18
CA ARG A 46 5.92 -3.21 3.24
C ARG A 46 7.13 -2.44 2.73
N GLU A 47 8.08 -2.09 3.58
CA GLU A 47 9.29 -1.38 3.15
C GLU A 47 10.12 -2.25 2.21
N ALA A 48 10.22 -3.55 2.48
CA ALA A 48 10.92 -4.49 1.61
C ALA A 48 10.26 -4.58 0.21
N GLU A 49 8.93 -4.61 0.14
CA GLU A 49 8.20 -4.57 -1.13
C GLU A 49 8.44 -3.26 -1.90
N ILE A 50 8.38 -2.12 -1.21
CA ILE A 50 8.64 -0.80 -1.82
C ILE A 50 10.05 -0.74 -2.38
N GLU A 51 11.06 -1.20 -1.64
CA GLU A 51 12.44 -1.16 -2.09
C GLU A 51 12.69 -2.10 -3.28
N LYS A 52 12.06 -3.28 -3.29
CA LYS A 52 12.07 -4.19 -4.45
C LYS A 52 11.51 -3.49 -5.70
N GLU A 53 10.34 -2.86 -5.59
CA GLU A 53 9.72 -2.12 -6.71
C GLU A 53 10.58 -0.94 -7.17
N ARG A 54 11.23 -0.23 -6.24
CA ARG A 54 12.20 0.84 -6.58
C ARG A 54 13.41 0.29 -7.33
N ALA A 55 13.93 -0.87 -6.93
CA ALA A 55 15.04 -1.52 -7.62
C ALA A 55 14.67 -1.89 -9.06
N LEU A 56 13.51 -2.53 -9.26
CA LEU A 56 12.99 -2.88 -10.60
C LEU A 56 12.85 -1.64 -11.50
N LYS A 57 12.23 -0.57 -10.99
CA LYS A 57 12.09 0.68 -11.74
C LYS A 57 13.43 1.34 -12.08
N ARG A 58 14.42 1.25 -11.18
CA ARG A 58 15.78 1.75 -11.46
C ARG A 58 16.41 0.97 -12.61
N GLU A 59 16.30 -0.35 -12.59
CA GLU A 59 16.81 -1.22 -13.65
C GLU A 59 16.15 -0.91 -14.99
N GLU A 60 14.81 -0.88 -15.05
CA GLU A 60 14.05 -0.53 -16.26
C GLU A 60 14.48 0.81 -16.85
N ASN A 61 14.65 1.84 -16.00
CA ASN A 61 15.10 3.16 -16.44
C ASN A 61 16.53 3.14 -17.00
N MET A 62 17.43 2.36 -16.40
CA MET A 62 18.81 2.20 -16.89
C MET A 62 18.82 1.48 -18.24
N THR A 63 18.01 0.44 -18.41
CA THR A 63 17.89 -0.30 -19.67
C THR A 63 17.34 0.59 -20.78
N ARG A 64 16.31 1.40 -20.49
CA ARG A 64 15.76 2.40 -21.43
C ARG A 64 16.78 3.45 -21.83
N ARG A 65 17.61 3.95 -20.90
CA ARG A 65 18.67 4.91 -21.21
C ARG A 65 19.74 4.31 -22.12
N LYS A 66 20.25 3.12 -21.81
CA LYS A 66 21.23 2.41 -22.64
C LYS A 66 20.70 2.09 -24.03
N GLY A 67 19.42 1.70 -24.15
CA GLY A 67 18.77 1.49 -25.44
C GLY A 67 18.58 2.76 -26.26
N GLY A 68 18.39 3.91 -25.61
CA GLY A 68 18.36 5.23 -26.25
C GLY A 68 19.74 5.72 -26.71
N GLU A 69 20.80 5.44 -25.94
CA GLU A 69 22.19 5.74 -26.30
C GLU A 69 22.65 4.98 -27.56
N THR A 70 22.20 3.73 -27.75
CA THR A 70 22.49 2.97 -28.98
C THR A 70 21.81 3.52 -30.24
N THR A 71 20.73 4.30 -30.10
CA THR A 71 20.06 4.96 -31.25
C THR A 71 20.58 6.36 -31.55
N GLY A 72 21.42 6.93 -30.68
CA GLY A 72 21.98 8.28 -30.82
C GLY A 72 23.41 8.34 -31.36
N THR A 73 24.01 7.21 -31.72
CA THR A 73 25.36 7.15 -32.30
C THR A 73 25.27 6.69 -33.77
N VAL A 74 24.66 7.51 -34.62
CA VAL A 74 24.81 7.40 -36.08
C VAL A 74 25.06 8.80 -36.64
N SER A 75 26.32 9.00 -37.05
CA SER A 75 26.89 10.08 -37.87
C SER A 75 27.03 11.48 -37.25
#